data_AF-A0A1Q3TNM2-F1
#
_entry.id   AF-A0A1Q3TNM2-F1
#
_cell.length_a   1.000
_cell.length_b   1.000
_cell.length_c   1.000
_cell.angle_alpha   90.00
_cell.angle_beta   90.00
_cell.angle_gamma   90.00
#
_symmetry.space_group_name_H-M   'P 1'
#
loop_
_entity.id
_entity.type
_entity.pdbx_description
1 polymer ?
#
loop_
_entity_poly.entity_id
_entity_poly.type
_entity_poly.pdbx_seq_one_letter_code
_entity_poly.pdbx_strand_id
1 'polypeptide(L)'
;MHRKDFIRRSAILASTLGSAGLLQASASSTNKRSGALELVVNAGISGNNTNNLLKRIDTDCLAHKPSLTIMMIGTNDMNNGKFVPPDKFRTNLRELSGKIMDSGSKLLLMTILPFYEPYLLTRHPADFFQPEGPSGKRVAMNTIIKEVAAEKSASFFDVGSLFEKVGKIGTDKDSLLRNEENSKKNDGVHPTPNGYRFLGLAVSQFIQFNQLPVERIVCFGDSITRGDGSVDGESYPAYLKKLLS
;
A
#
# COMPACT_ATOMS: atom_id res chain seq x y z
N MET A 1 3.08 42.66 15.61
CA MET A 1 1.75 42.38 16.23
C MET A 1 0.87 43.59 15.92
N HIS A 2 -0.33 43.52 15.34
CA HIS A 2 -1.43 42.55 15.43
C HIS A 2 -2.21 42.57 14.09
N ARG A 3 -2.57 41.42 13.50
CA ARG A 3 -3.70 40.53 13.87
C ARG A 3 -5.06 41.23 13.70
N LYS A 4 -5.45 41.45 12.45
CA LYS A 4 -6.83 41.73 12.04
C LYS A 4 -7.29 40.63 11.08
N ASP A 5 -8.56 40.29 11.24
CA ASP A 5 -9.42 39.64 10.25
C ASP A 5 -9.34 38.12 10.15
N PHE A 6 -9.72 37.45 11.25
CA PHE A 6 -10.38 36.16 11.13
C PHE A 6 -11.50 36.06 12.19
N ILE A 7 -12.71 35.71 11.73
CA ILE A 7 -13.94 35.38 12.47
C ILE A 7 -14.83 36.57 12.90
N ARG A 8 -15.97 36.75 12.20
CA ARG A 8 -17.34 36.77 12.75
C ARG A 8 -18.36 37.28 11.72
N ARG A 9 -19.36 36.43 11.41
CA ARG A 9 -20.75 36.66 10.93
C ARG A 9 -21.12 35.35 10.20
N SER A 10 -22.11 34.55 10.59
CA SER A 10 -23.45 34.91 11.06
C SER A 10 -24.05 33.77 11.87
N ALA A 11 -24.84 34.12 12.88
CA ALA A 11 -25.80 33.25 13.53
C ALA A 11 -27.18 33.95 13.52
N ILE A 12 -28.24 33.16 13.77
CA ILE A 12 -29.65 33.48 14.06
C ILE A 12 -30.56 33.33 12.83
N LEU A 13 -31.70 32.64 12.83
CA LEU A 13 -32.35 31.61 13.67
C LEU A 13 -33.69 31.28 12.98
N ALA A 14 -34.26 30.11 13.28
CA ALA A 14 -35.68 29.88 13.56
C ALA A 14 -36.33 28.70 12.82
N SER A 15 -36.95 27.89 13.67
CA SER A 15 -37.69 26.64 13.53
C SER A 15 -39.07 26.78 12.89
N THR A 16 -39.48 25.77 12.12
CA THR A 16 -40.89 25.33 12.05
C THR A 16 -40.96 23.80 12.05
N LEU A 17 -41.67 23.26 13.05
CA LEU A 17 -42.14 21.88 13.12
C LEU A 17 -43.41 21.76 12.26
N GLY A 18 -43.48 20.71 11.44
CA GLY A 18 -44.68 20.34 10.70
C GLY A 18 -44.67 18.84 10.43
N SER A 19 -45.54 18.11 11.14
CA SER A 19 -45.75 16.67 11.00
C SER A 19 -46.87 16.40 9.99
N ALA A 20 -46.60 15.65 8.93
CA ALA A 20 -47.60 14.84 8.22
C ALA A 20 -46.88 13.82 7.33
N GLY A 21 -47.14 12.53 7.58
CA GLY A 21 -46.51 11.42 6.87
C GLY A 21 -47.10 11.19 5.47
N LEU A 22 -46.31 10.52 4.64
CA LEU A 22 -46.77 9.72 3.51
C LEU A 22 -45.76 8.59 3.22
N LEU A 23 -46.33 7.43 2.95
CA LEU A 23 -45.71 6.13 2.76
C LEU A 23 -44.99 5.99 1.40
N GLN A 24 -44.05 5.04 1.39
CA GLN A 24 -43.53 4.24 0.25
C GLN A 24 -42.69 4.95 -0.83
N ALA A 25 -41.43 4.55 -0.93
CA ALA A 25 -41.04 3.49 -1.86
C ALA A 25 -39.55 3.16 -1.69
N SER A 26 -39.25 1.88 -1.47
CA SER A 26 -37.92 1.31 -1.56
C SER A 26 -37.40 1.43 -3.00
N ALA A 27 -36.59 2.44 -3.28
CA ALA A 27 -35.76 2.47 -4.47
C ALA A 27 -34.38 1.96 -4.10
N SER A 28 -34.10 0.69 -4.41
CA SER A 28 -32.73 0.19 -4.51
C SER A 28 -32.04 0.98 -5.62
N SER A 29 -31.31 2.03 -5.27
CA SER A 29 -30.43 2.71 -6.22
C SER A 29 -29.21 1.83 -6.46
N THR A 30 -29.35 0.89 -7.40
CA THR A 30 -28.20 0.33 -8.09
C THR A 30 -27.56 1.47 -8.87
N ASN A 31 -26.65 2.17 -8.20
CA ASN A 31 -25.87 3.24 -8.77
C ASN A 31 -24.87 2.59 -9.75
N LYS A 32 -25.33 2.30 -10.97
CA LYS A 32 -24.45 2.10 -12.12
C LYS A 32 -23.71 3.41 -12.33
N ARG A 33 -22.58 3.60 -11.64
CA ARG A 33 -21.63 4.65 -11.97
C ARG A 33 -21.18 4.40 -13.40
N SER A 34 -21.46 5.38 -14.25
CA SER A 34 -20.97 5.46 -15.62
C SER A 34 -19.45 5.34 -15.65
N GLY A 35 -18.94 4.82 -16.77
CA GLY A 35 -17.56 4.38 -17.02
C GLY A 35 -16.47 5.43 -16.89
N ALA A 36 -16.29 6.02 -15.71
CA ALA A 36 -15.03 6.61 -15.34
C ALA A 36 -14.02 5.47 -15.14
N LEU A 37 -13.02 5.41 -16.02
CA LEU A 37 -11.88 4.51 -15.85
C LEU A 37 -11.25 4.78 -14.48
N GLU A 38 -11.11 3.74 -13.67
CA GLU A 38 -10.56 3.90 -12.33
C GLU A 38 -9.10 4.37 -12.39
N LEU A 39 -8.83 5.54 -11.78
CA LEU A 39 -7.51 6.19 -11.75
C LEU A 39 -6.44 5.31 -11.08
N VAL A 40 -6.79 4.69 -9.94
CA VAL A 40 -5.90 3.85 -9.14
C VAL A 40 -6.59 2.52 -8.86
N VAL A 41 -5.99 1.43 -9.35
CA VAL A 41 -6.46 0.06 -9.14
C VAL A 41 -5.64 -0.59 -8.02
N ASN A 42 -6.33 -1.16 -7.02
CA ASN A 42 -5.69 -1.96 -5.97
C ASN A 42 -5.64 -3.43 -6.39
N ALA A 43 -4.46 -3.91 -6.76
CA ALA A 43 -4.19 -5.29 -7.13
C ALA A 43 -3.36 -6.02 -6.06
N GLY A 44 -3.62 -5.73 -4.78
CA GLY A 44 -3.02 -6.41 -3.63
C GLY A 44 -3.79 -7.68 -3.23
N ILE A 45 -3.10 -8.80 -3.02
CA ILE A 45 -3.71 -10.05 -2.53
C ILE A 45 -2.96 -10.60 -1.33
N SER A 46 -3.67 -10.88 -0.22
CA SER A 46 -3.03 -11.41 0.99
C SER A 46 -2.26 -12.69 0.75
N GLY A 47 -1.08 -12.73 1.34
CA GLY A 47 -0.25 -13.92 1.34
C GLY A 47 0.38 -14.23 -0.01
N ASN A 48 0.26 -13.36 -1.00
CA ASN A 48 0.99 -13.50 -2.24
C ASN A 48 2.48 -13.21 -2.01
N ASN A 49 3.31 -14.02 -2.64
CA ASN A 49 4.72 -13.77 -2.88
C ASN A 49 4.96 -13.51 -4.38
N THR A 50 6.20 -13.29 -4.80
CA THR A 50 6.52 -13.03 -6.21
C THR A 50 6.10 -14.15 -7.17
N ASN A 51 6.11 -15.43 -6.74
CA ASN A 51 5.61 -16.53 -7.57
C ASN A 51 4.10 -16.39 -7.85
N ASN A 52 3.33 -15.86 -6.90
CA ASN A 52 1.91 -15.61 -7.11
C ASN A 52 1.66 -14.42 -8.03
N LEU A 53 2.44 -13.34 -7.88
CA LEU A 53 2.34 -12.17 -8.75
C LEU A 53 2.58 -12.56 -10.22
N LEU A 54 3.58 -13.40 -10.49
CA LEU A 54 3.85 -13.89 -11.86
C LEU A 54 2.66 -14.60 -12.50
N LYS A 55 1.86 -15.32 -11.71
CA LYS A 55 0.69 -16.07 -12.21
C LYS A 55 -0.51 -15.19 -12.55
N ARG A 56 -0.57 -13.98 -11.98
CA ARG A 56 -1.74 -13.08 -12.08
C ARG A 56 -1.43 -11.73 -12.71
N ILE A 57 -0.20 -11.53 -13.17
CA ILE A 57 0.25 -10.25 -13.73
C ILE A 57 -0.61 -9.83 -14.92
N ASP A 58 -0.97 -10.77 -15.81
CA ASP A 58 -1.75 -10.47 -17.00
C ASP A 58 -3.15 -9.97 -16.64
N THR A 59 -3.83 -10.64 -15.69
CA THR A 59 -5.21 -10.34 -15.30
C THR A 59 -5.32 -9.13 -14.38
N ASP A 60 -4.44 -9.04 -13.38
CA ASP A 60 -4.61 -8.10 -12.27
C ASP A 60 -3.81 -6.81 -12.48
N CYS A 61 -2.90 -6.79 -13.45
CA CYS A 61 -2.04 -5.64 -13.74
C CYS A 61 -2.12 -5.23 -15.21
N LEU A 62 -1.67 -6.07 -16.14
CA LEU A 62 -1.50 -5.66 -17.54
C LEU A 62 -2.84 -5.42 -18.26
N ALA A 63 -3.88 -6.17 -17.91
CA ALA A 63 -5.23 -5.97 -18.47
C ALA A 63 -5.77 -4.56 -18.24
N HIS A 64 -5.34 -3.88 -17.17
CA HIS A 64 -5.71 -2.49 -16.91
C HIS A 64 -5.00 -1.48 -17.81
N LYS A 65 -3.94 -1.86 -18.52
CA LYS A 65 -3.09 -0.97 -19.33
C LYS A 65 -2.60 0.25 -18.51
N PRO A 66 -1.87 0.03 -17.40
CA PRO A 66 -1.41 1.10 -16.52
C PRO A 66 -0.34 1.98 -17.19
N SER A 67 -0.42 3.29 -17.01
CA SER A 67 0.71 4.19 -17.31
C SER A 67 1.80 4.12 -16.23
N LEU A 68 1.42 3.78 -14.99
CA LEU A 68 2.33 3.50 -13.88
C LEU A 68 1.90 2.24 -13.12
N THR A 69 2.84 1.34 -12.88
CA THR A 69 2.67 0.23 -11.93
C THR A 69 3.56 0.47 -10.71
N ILE A 70 2.94 0.44 -9.54
CA ILE A 70 3.63 0.54 -8.25
C ILE A 70 3.68 -0.87 -7.65
N MET A 71 4.87 -1.43 -7.49
CA MET A 71 5.04 -2.79 -6.99
C MET A 71 5.72 -2.79 -5.62
N MET A 72 4.99 -3.33 -4.62
CA MET A 72 5.51 -3.61 -3.28
C MET A 72 5.25 -5.07 -2.95
N ILE A 73 6.33 -5.85 -2.92
CA ILE A 73 6.31 -7.29 -2.71
C ILE A 73 7.62 -7.72 -2.02
N GLY A 74 7.60 -8.88 -1.37
CA GLY A 74 8.77 -9.46 -0.72
C GLY A 74 8.55 -9.82 0.75
N THR A 75 7.54 -9.23 1.41
CA THR A 75 7.21 -9.53 2.81
C THR A 75 6.95 -11.02 3.02
N ASN A 76 6.14 -11.64 2.15
CA ASN A 76 5.86 -13.08 2.22
C ASN A 76 7.05 -13.92 1.72
N ASP A 77 7.78 -13.42 0.71
CA ASP A 77 8.94 -14.10 0.11
C ASP A 77 10.07 -14.35 1.12
N MET A 78 10.22 -13.50 2.14
CA MET A 78 11.24 -13.69 3.19
C MET A 78 10.77 -14.52 4.39
N ASN A 79 9.48 -14.89 4.47
CA ASN A 79 8.88 -15.52 5.64
C ASN A 79 8.64 -17.03 5.46
N ASN A 80 8.66 -17.77 6.57
CA ASN A 80 8.42 -19.22 6.55
C ASN A 80 7.03 -19.56 5.96
N GLY A 81 6.94 -20.68 5.24
CA GLY A 81 5.71 -21.16 4.58
C GLY A 81 5.38 -20.52 3.22
N LYS A 82 5.91 -19.32 2.94
CA LYS A 82 5.76 -18.62 1.64
C LYS A 82 7.10 -18.19 1.03
N PHE A 83 8.17 -18.75 1.58
CA PHE A 83 9.54 -18.38 1.27
C PHE A 83 9.84 -18.53 -0.24
N VAL A 84 10.51 -17.53 -0.78
CA VAL A 84 11.12 -17.55 -2.11
C VAL A 84 12.62 -17.28 -1.93
N PRO A 85 13.51 -18.21 -2.32
CA PRO A 85 14.96 -18.00 -2.18
C PRO A 85 15.43 -16.72 -2.86
N PRO A 86 16.45 -16.02 -2.34
CA PRO A 86 16.94 -14.74 -2.88
C PRO A 86 17.16 -14.72 -4.40
N ASP A 87 17.81 -15.75 -4.96
CA ASP A 87 18.05 -15.82 -6.41
C ASP A 87 16.76 -15.98 -7.22
N LYS A 88 15.80 -16.73 -6.70
CA LYS A 88 14.50 -16.89 -7.32
C LYS A 88 13.67 -15.61 -7.18
N PHE A 89 13.73 -14.94 -6.03
CA PHE A 89 13.10 -13.64 -5.80
C PHE A 89 13.63 -12.59 -6.79
N ARG A 90 14.96 -12.51 -6.97
CA ARG A 90 15.62 -11.66 -7.98
C ARG A 90 15.12 -11.98 -9.39
N THR A 91 15.12 -13.26 -9.76
CA THR A 91 14.66 -13.71 -11.08
C THR A 91 13.20 -13.33 -11.32
N ASN A 92 12.34 -13.56 -10.34
CA ASN A 92 10.92 -13.22 -10.42
C ASN A 92 10.72 -11.70 -10.54
N LEU A 93 11.45 -10.89 -9.77
CA LEU A 93 11.38 -9.43 -9.87
C LEU A 93 11.84 -8.93 -11.25
N ARG A 94 12.89 -9.51 -11.83
CA ARG A 94 13.33 -9.17 -13.20
C ARG A 94 12.25 -9.48 -14.23
N GLU A 95 11.60 -10.63 -14.12
CA GLU A 95 10.53 -11.05 -15.03
C GLU A 95 9.29 -10.16 -14.88
N LEU A 96 8.82 -9.94 -13.65
CA LEU A 96 7.71 -9.04 -13.34
C LEU A 96 7.98 -7.63 -13.90
N SER A 97 9.17 -7.10 -13.63
CA SER A 97 9.55 -5.76 -14.08
C SER A 97 9.61 -5.68 -15.60
N GLY A 98 10.17 -6.69 -16.27
CA GLY A 98 10.19 -6.78 -17.73
C GLY A 98 8.78 -6.74 -18.31
N LYS A 99 7.89 -7.65 -17.87
CA LYS A 99 6.50 -7.71 -18.37
C LYS A 99 5.73 -6.40 -18.18
N ILE A 100 5.90 -5.73 -17.04
CA ILE A 100 5.27 -4.43 -16.75
C ILE A 100 5.79 -3.35 -17.71
N MET A 101 7.10 -3.27 -17.88
CA MET A 101 7.72 -2.21 -18.69
C MET A 101 7.50 -2.43 -20.19
N ASP A 102 7.56 -3.68 -20.65
CA ASP A 102 7.30 -4.07 -22.04
C ASP A 102 5.84 -3.79 -22.44
N SER A 103 4.91 -3.73 -21.47
CA SER A 103 3.52 -3.29 -21.72
C SER A 103 3.37 -1.77 -21.86
N GLY A 104 4.45 -1.01 -21.78
CA GLY A 104 4.46 0.46 -21.82
C GLY A 104 4.23 1.14 -20.47
N SER A 105 4.13 0.38 -19.36
CA SER A 105 3.95 0.95 -18.03
C SER A 105 5.29 1.44 -17.47
N LYS A 106 5.32 2.61 -16.83
CA LYS A 106 6.42 2.96 -15.91
C LYS A 106 6.34 2.08 -14.68
N LEU A 107 7.47 1.78 -14.07
CA LEU A 107 7.55 0.94 -12.89
C LEU A 107 8.15 1.71 -11.71
N LEU A 108 7.44 1.69 -10.58
CA LEU A 108 7.93 2.10 -9.27
C LEU A 108 8.06 0.88 -8.36
N LEU A 109 9.29 0.50 -8.03
CA LEU A 109 9.60 -0.54 -7.05
C LEU A 109 9.75 0.08 -5.65
N MET A 110 9.06 -0.51 -4.67
CA MET A 110 9.15 -0.11 -3.27
C MET A 110 9.81 -1.20 -2.44
N THR A 111 10.66 -0.78 -1.49
CA THR A 111 11.21 -1.69 -0.48
C THR A 111 10.09 -2.30 0.38
N ILE A 112 10.36 -3.47 0.94
CA ILE A 112 9.56 -4.08 2.01
C ILE A 112 9.45 -3.06 3.17
N LEU A 113 8.42 -3.15 4.01
CA LEU A 113 8.31 -2.33 5.24
C LEU A 113 9.03 -2.98 6.43
N PRO A 114 9.40 -2.23 7.48
CA PRO A 114 9.87 -2.84 8.73
C PRO A 114 8.76 -3.67 9.39
N PHE A 115 9.14 -4.44 10.41
CA PHE A 115 8.22 -5.21 11.25
C PHE A 115 8.70 -5.18 12.70
N TYR A 116 7.80 -5.46 13.63
CA TYR A 116 8.14 -5.68 15.03
C TYR A 116 8.55 -7.14 15.23
N GLU A 117 9.86 -7.38 15.32
CA GLU A 117 10.46 -8.71 15.30
C GLU A 117 9.90 -9.68 16.36
N PRO A 118 9.65 -9.28 17.62
CA PRO A 118 9.06 -10.18 18.61
C PRO A 118 7.72 -10.78 18.18
N TYR A 119 6.84 -10.01 17.52
CA TYR A 119 5.57 -10.53 16.99
C TYR A 119 5.71 -11.30 15.68
N LEU A 120 6.78 -11.07 14.91
CA LEU A 120 7.07 -11.89 13.74
C LEU A 120 7.47 -13.31 14.16
N LEU A 121 8.32 -13.42 15.19
CA LEU A 121 8.84 -14.68 15.71
C LEU A 121 7.81 -15.54 16.44
N THR A 122 6.64 -15.01 16.79
CA THR A 122 5.51 -15.85 17.27
C THR A 122 4.83 -16.64 16.15
N ARG A 123 5.01 -16.24 14.89
CA ARG A 123 4.37 -16.83 13.70
C ARG A 123 5.32 -17.62 12.82
N HIS A 124 6.62 -17.41 13.00
CA HIS A 124 7.66 -18.02 12.18
C HIS A 124 8.81 -18.49 13.08
N PRO A 125 9.31 -19.72 12.90
CA PRO A 125 10.38 -20.26 13.75
C PRO A 125 11.67 -19.43 13.57
N ALA A 126 12.30 -19.06 14.68
CA ALA A 126 13.52 -18.24 14.66
C ALA A 126 14.66 -18.89 13.84
N ASP A 127 14.80 -20.21 13.91
CA ASP A 127 15.81 -20.99 13.18
C ASP A 127 15.73 -20.81 11.66
N PHE A 128 14.51 -20.58 11.12
CA PHE A 128 14.34 -20.34 9.70
C PHE A 128 15.04 -19.05 9.25
N PHE A 129 15.22 -18.08 10.15
CA PHE A 129 15.85 -16.80 9.82
C PHE A 129 17.36 -16.78 10.05
N GLN A 130 17.96 -17.84 10.60
CA GLN A 130 19.40 -17.88 10.84
C GLN A 130 20.20 -18.00 9.53
N PRO A 131 21.44 -17.45 9.49
CA PRO A 131 22.11 -16.68 10.55
C PRO A 131 21.76 -15.19 10.60
N GLU A 132 21.07 -14.63 9.59
CA GLU A 132 20.93 -13.18 9.43
C GLU A 132 19.83 -12.56 10.30
N GLY A 133 18.95 -13.39 10.87
CA GLY A 133 17.72 -12.97 11.53
C GLY A 133 16.69 -12.39 10.53
N PRO A 134 15.44 -12.13 10.98
CA PRO A 134 14.42 -11.57 10.12
C PRO A 134 14.85 -10.24 9.50
N SER A 135 15.44 -9.36 10.31
CA SER A 135 15.92 -8.05 9.89
C SER A 135 17.02 -8.15 8.82
N GLY A 136 17.96 -9.09 8.95
CA GLY A 136 18.99 -9.31 7.93
C GLY A 136 18.43 -9.89 6.63
N LYS A 137 17.45 -10.81 6.69
CA LYS A 137 16.74 -11.28 5.48
C LYS A 137 16.00 -10.16 4.76
N ARG A 138 15.36 -9.26 5.50
CA ARG A 138 14.71 -8.05 4.94
C ARG A 138 15.72 -7.17 4.22
N VAL A 139 16.90 -6.94 4.81
CA VAL A 139 17.99 -6.19 4.16
C VAL A 139 18.40 -6.86 2.84
N ALA A 140 18.62 -8.18 2.84
CA ALA A 140 18.99 -8.91 1.63
C ALA A 140 17.93 -8.77 0.51
N MET A 141 16.65 -8.90 0.83
CA MET A 141 15.57 -8.73 -0.15
C MET A 141 15.47 -7.27 -0.65
N ASN A 142 15.62 -6.27 0.22
CA ASN A 142 15.59 -4.86 -0.19
C ASN A 142 16.79 -4.49 -1.08
N THR A 143 17.97 -5.08 -0.84
CA THR A 143 19.13 -4.95 -1.73
C THR A 143 18.80 -5.48 -3.12
N ILE A 144 18.16 -6.66 -3.22
CA ILE A 144 17.73 -7.22 -4.50
C ILE A 144 16.72 -6.29 -5.20
N ILE A 145 15.73 -5.76 -4.48
CA ILE A 145 14.74 -4.82 -5.05
C ILE A 145 15.45 -3.60 -5.66
N LYS A 146 16.39 -3.01 -4.92
CA LYS A 146 17.16 -1.85 -5.37
C LYS A 146 18.00 -2.17 -6.62
N GLU A 147 18.69 -3.30 -6.62
CA GLU A 147 19.53 -3.74 -7.75
C GLU A 147 18.70 -4.02 -9.00
N VAL A 148 17.55 -4.69 -8.86
CA VAL A 148 16.65 -4.95 -10.00
C VAL A 148 16.06 -3.64 -10.53
N ALA A 149 15.71 -2.69 -9.65
CA ALA A 149 15.24 -1.38 -10.09
C ALA A 149 16.29 -0.65 -10.93
N ALA A 150 17.55 -0.66 -10.47
CA ALA A 150 18.67 -0.07 -11.21
C ALA A 150 18.91 -0.78 -12.55
N GLU A 151 18.95 -2.11 -12.56
CA GLU A 151 19.12 -2.93 -13.77
C GLU A 151 18.04 -2.64 -14.82
N LYS A 152 16.79 -2.52 -14.39
CA LYS A 152 15.65 -2.26 -15.28
C LYS A 152 15.45 -0.77 -15.58
N SER A 153 16.24 0.12 -15.00
CA SER A 153 16.01 1.57 -15.08
C SER A 153 14.59 1.96 -14.62
N ALA A 154 14.06 1.23 -13.64
CA ALA A 154 12.80 1.51 -12.98
C ALA A 154 12.99 2.53 -11.85
N SER A 155 11.93 3.27 -11.50
CA SER A 155 11.96 4.11 -10.32
C SER A 155 12.03 3.26 -9.06
N PHE A 156 12.81 3.70 -8.08
CA PHE A 156 13.01 3.02 -6.80
C PHE A 156 12.66 3.95 -5.64
N PHE A 157 11.86 3.46 -4.71
CA PHE A 157 11.50 4.19 -3.50
C PHE A 157 11.77 3.37 -2.24
N ASP A 158 12.76 3.82 -1.46
CA ASP A 158 13.08 3.28 -0.14
C ASP A 158 12.10 3.79 0.93
N VAL A 159 10.82 3.46 0.74
CA VAL A 159 9.76 3.78 1.68
C VAL A 159 9.94 3.05 3.02
N GLY A 160 10.60 1.90 3.01
CA GLY A 160 10.89 1.08 4.17
C GLY A 160 11.75 1.83 5.19
N SER A 161 12.83 2.49 4.73
CA SER A 161 13.68 3.32 5.60
C SER A 161 12.93 4.53 6.16
N LEU A 162 12.01 5.13 5.40
CA LEU A 162 11.19 6.23 5.93
C LEU A 162 10.26 5.71 7.03
N PHE A 163 9.57 4.60 6.76
CA PHE A 163 8.66 3.95 7.68
C PHE A 163 9.37 3.52 8.98
N GLU A 164 10.62 3.06 8.89
CA GLU A 164 11.44 2.73 10.06
C GLU A 164 11.77 3.95 10.92
N LYS A 165 12.13 5.07 10.29
CA LYS A 165 12.52 6.32 10.99
C LYS A 165 11.36 7.01 11.67
N VAL A 166 10.18 7.05 11.04
CA VAL A 166 9.02 7.80 11.57
C VAL A 166 7.94 6.91 12.17
N GLY A 167 8.03 5.60 11.97
CA GLY A 167 6.91 4.69 12.20
C GLY A 167 6.71 4.25 13.64
N LYS A 168 7.63 4.58 14.56
CA LYS A 168 7.59 4.17 15.97
C LYS A 168 7.29 2.67 16.10
N ILE A 169 8.07 1.85 15.40
CA ILE A 169 7.85 0.40 15.32
C ILE A 169 8.03 -0.21 16.71
N GLY A 170 6.95 -0.77 17.26
CA GLY A 170 6.94 -1.25 18.63
C GLY A 170 5.53 -1.52 19.14
N THR A 171 5.38 -1.50 20.46
CA THR A 171 4.12 -1.79 21.17
C THR A 171 3.32 -0.54 21.53
N ASP A 172 3.84 0.65 21.24
CA ASP A 172 3.17 1.91 21.56
C ASP A 172 1.92 2.14 20.69
N LYS A 173 0.92 2.83 21.26
CA LYS A 173 -0.36 3.11 20.60
C LYS A 173 -0.22 3.86 19.27
N ASP A 174 0.81 4.68 19.14
CA ASP A 174 1.06 5.51 17.97
C ASP A 174 2.00 4.87 16.94
N SER A 175 2.35 3.60 17.12
CA SER A 175 3.04 2.83 16.08
C SER A 175 2.25 2.84 14.77
N LEU A 176 2.97 3.00 13.67
CA LEU A 176 2.40 2.89 12.32
C LEU A 176 2.15 1.44 11.91
N LEU A 177 2.65 0.45 12.66
CA LEU A 177 2.29 -0.97 12.50
C LEU A 177 1.30 -1.41 13.57
N ARG A 178 0.46 -2.37 13.20
CA ARG A 178 -0.53 -2.95 14.09
C ARG A 178 0.16 -3.68 15.24
N ASN A 179 -0.24 -3.37 16.46
CA ASN A 179 0.20 -4.05 17.67
C ASN A 179 -0.98 -4.28 18.63
N GLU A 180 -0.70 -4.87 19.78
CA GLU A 180 -1.73 -5.15 20.79
C GLU A 180 -2.45 -3.87 21.22
N GLU A 181 -1.72 -2.78 21.47
CA GLU A 181 -2.30 -1.55 22.01
C GLU A 181 -3.23 -0.87 21.00
N ASN A 182 -2.80 -0.74 19.74
CA ASN A 182 -3.52 0.01 18.70
C ASN A 182 -4.52 -0.82 17.87
N SER A 183 -4.39 -2.15 17.87
CA SER A 183 -5.21 -3.03 17.01
C SER A 183 -5.77 -4.26 17.71
N LYS A 184 -5.43 -4.47 18.99
CA LYS A 184 -5.82 -5.65 19.78
C LYS A 184 -5.35 -6.97 19.17
N LYS A 185 -4.25 -6.93 18.39
CA LYS A 185 -3.63 -8.07 17.72
C LYS A 185 -2.11 -7.97 17.75
N ASN A 186 -1.44 -9.09 18.01
CA ASN A 186 0.02 -9.20 17.94
C ASN A 186 0.47 -9.39 16.48
N ASP A 187 0.23 -8.37 15.63
CA ASP A 187 0.48 -8.45 14.19
C ASP A 187 1.91 -8.02 13.82
N GLY A 188 2.32 -6.80 14.17
CA GLY A 188 3.68 -6.29 13.98
C GLY A 188 4.15 -6.16 12.53
N VAL A 189 3.30 -6.32 11.52
CA VAL A 189 3.69 -6.34 10.09
C VAL A 189 2.80 -5.42 9.24
N HIS A 190 1.49 -5.44 9.45
CA HIS A 190 0.55 -4.66 8.67
C HIS A 190 0.44 -3.23 9.22
N PRO A 191 0.42 -2.21 8.36
CA PRO A 191 0.17 -0.85 8.78
C PRO A 191 -1.17 -0.65 9.51
N THR A 192 -1.18 0.28 10.46
CA THR A 192 -2.40 0.88 11.01
C THR A 192 -3.04 1.82 9.98
N PRO A 193 -4.25 2.36 10.24
CA PRO A 193 -4.83 3.36 9.35
C PRO A 193 -3.92 4.58 9.12
N ASN A 194 -3.22 5.03 10.16
CA ASN A 194 -2.22 6.10 10.05
C ASN A 194 -0.98 5.65 9.27
N GLY A 195 -0.55 4.40 9.41
CA GLY A 195 0.52 3.84 8.58
C GLY A 195 0.15 3.82 7.09
N TYR A 196 -1.08 3.46 6.74
CA TYR A 196 -1.56 3.53 5.36
C TYR A 196 -1.72 4.96 4.84
N ARG A 197 -2.15 5.92 5.69
CA ARG A 197 -2.15 7.35 5.35
C ARG A 197 -0.75 7.84 5.02
N PHE A 198 0.22 7.50 5.87
CA PHE A 198 1.62 7.83 5.66
C PHE A 198 2.14 7.26 4.33
N LEU A 199 1.90 5.98 4.05
CA LEU A 199 2.31 5.37 2.77
C LEU A 199 1.67 6.07 1.58
N GLY A 200 0.36 6.33 1.62
CA GLY A 200 -0.35 7.03 0.54
C GLY A 200 0.27 8.41 0.26
N LEU A 201 0.53 9.19 1.31
CA LEU A 201 1.16 10.51 1.20
C LEU A 201 2.61 10.43 0.69
N ALA A 202 3.41 9.53 1.24
CA ALA A 202 4.82 9.39 0.85
C ALA A 202 4.94 8.98 -0.62
N VAL A 203 4.08 8.07 -1.08
CA VAL A 203 4.01 7.63 -2.48
C VAL A 203 3.51 8.75 -3.39
N SER A 204 2.48 9.51 -2.99
CA SER A 204 1.99 10.64 -3.81
C SER A 204 3.06 11.71 -3.99
N GLN A 205 3.78 12.06 -2.91
CA GLN A 205 4.88 13.01 -2.96
C GLN A 205 6.03 12.51 -3.85
N PHE A 206 6.36 11.21 -3.77
CA PHE A 206 7.38 10.62 -4.64
C PHE A 206 6.97 10.72 -6.12
N ILE A 207 5.73 10.38 -6.45
CA ILE A 207 5.19 10.46 -7.81
C ILE A 207 5.26 11.89 -8.34
N GLN A 208 4.80 12.87 -7.56
CA GLN A 208 4.79 14.28 -7.95
C GLN A 208 6.21 14.82 -8.14
N PHE A 209 7.11 14.54 -7.20
CA PHE A 209 8.50 15.01 -7.25
C PHE A 209 9.25 14.45 -8.47
N ASN A 210 9.04 13.17 -8.79
CA ASN A 210 9.68 12.50 -9.92
C ASN A 210 8.88 12.59 -11.23
N GLN A 211 7.76 13.32 -11.23
CA GLN A 211 6.90 13.52 -12.41
C GLN A 211 6.48 12.18 -13.07
N LEU A 212 6.14 11.18 -12.25
CA LEU A 212 5.66 9.90 -12.76
C LEU A 212 4.24 10.03 -13.32
N PRO A 213 3.88 9.24 -14.35
CA PRO A 213 2.56 9.30 -14.97
C PRO A 213 1.46 8.88 -13.98
N VAL A 214 0.29 9.52 -14.09
CA VAL A 214 -0.85 9.32 -13.17
C VAL A 214 -2.17 9.03 -13.86
N GLU A 215 -2.19 8.82 -15.18
CA GLU A 215 -3.43 8.60 -15.95
C GLU A 215 -4.11 7.29 -15.55
N ARG A 216 -3.33 6.24 -15.28
CA ARG A 216 -3.82 4.99 -14.71
C ARG A 216 -2.73 4.26 -13.94
N ILE A 217 -2.95 4.10 -12.65
CA ILE A 217 -2.01 3.49 -11.72
C ILE A 217 -2.53 2.11 -11.30
N VAL A 218 -1.69 1.09 -11.37
CA VAL A 218 -1.95 -0.20 -10.70
C VAL A 218 -1.00 -0.33 -9.51
N CYS A 219 -1.56 -0.50 -8.32
CA CYS A 219 -0.81 -0.87 -7.13
C CYS A 219 -0.78 -2.41 -7.02
N PHE A 220 0.34 -3.03 -7.38
CA PHE A 220 0.48 -4.49 -7.50
C PHE A 220 1.30 -5.06 -6.33
N GLY A 221 0.73 -5.96 -5.54
CA GLY A 221 1.46 -6.46 -4.37
C GLY A 221 0.71 -7.47 -3.52
N ASP A 222 1.07 -7.54 -2.24
CA ASP A 222 0.54 -8.51 -1.28
C ASP A 222 -0.53 -7.89 -0.34
N SER A 223 -0.61 -8.39 0.90
CA SER A 223 -1.52 -7.89 1.93
C SER A 223 -1.26 -6.44 2.31
N ILE A 224 -0.02 -5.95 2.23
CA ILE A 224 0.29 -4.56 2.54
C ILE A 224 -0.31 -3.65 1.47
N THR A 225 -0.23 -4.05 0.19
CA THR A 225 -0.90 -3.31 -0.89
C THR A 225 -2.41 -3.39 -0.78
N ARG A 226 -2.93 -4.58 -0.46
CA ARG A 226 -4.37 -4.78 -0.30
C ARG A 226 -4.96 -3.89 0.79
N GLY A 227 -4.26 -3.75 1.92
CA GLY A 227 -4.82 -3.12 3.12
C GLY A 227 -6.04 -3.88 3.63
N ASP A 228 -7.11 -3.14 3.93
CA ASP A 228 -8.42 -3.69 4.27
C ASP A 228 -9.19 -4.28 3.06
N GLY A 229 -8.68 -4.09 1.84
CA GLY A 229 -9.24 -4.63 0.61
C GLY A 229 -10.28 -3.76 -0.09
N SER A 230 -10.53 -2.53 0.36
CA SER A 230 -11.50 -1.64 -0.30
C SER A 230 -10.84 -0.42 -0.95
N VAL A 231 -11.34 -0.04 -2.14
CA VAL A 231 -10.90 1.16 -2.90
C VAL A 231 -11.29 2.47 -2.22
N ASP A 232 -12.26 2.44 -1.30
CA ASP A 232 -12.67 3.58 -0.47
C ASP A 232 -12.10 3.53 0.96
N GLY A 233 -11.47 2.42 1.34
CA GLY A 233 -11.03 2.14 2.72
C GLY A 233 -9.63 2.62 3.07
N GLU A 234 -9.06 1.94 4.05
CA GLU A 234 -7.82 2.29 4.73
C GLU A 234 -6.64 1.49 4.16
N SER A 235 -6.39 1.66 2.86
CA SER A 235 -5.21 1.11 2.16
C SER A 235 -4.40 2.25 1.52
N TYR A 236 -3.09 2.04 1.29
CA TYR A 236 -2.29 3.08 0.64
C TYR A 236 -2.79 3.41 -0.78
N PRO A 237 -3.29 2.45 -1.61
CA PRO A 237 -3.85 2.79 -2.91
C PRO A 237 -5.11 3.66 -2.81
N ALA A 238 -5.95 3.43 -1.80
CA ALA A 238 -7.14 4.26 -1.56
C ALA A 238 -6.78 5.69 -1.16
N TYR A 239 -5.77 5.88 -0.30
CA TYR A 239 -5.27 7.22 0.03
C TYR A 239 -4.57 7.89 -1.16
N LEU A 240 -3.79 7.13 -1.93
CA LEU A 240 -3.14 7.61 -3.15
C LEU A 240 -4.17 8.14 -4.16
N LYS A 241 -5.26 7.41 -4.36
CA LYS A 241 -6.38 7.83 -5.22
C LYS A 241 -6.94 9.19 -4.80
N LYS A 242 -7.17 9.40 -3.50
CA LYS A 242 -7.69 10.67 -2.94
C LYS A 242 -6.70 11.83 -3.08
N LEU A 243 -5.39 11.55 -3.11
CA LEU A 243 -4.33 12.56 -3.19
C LEU A 243 -3.99 12.97 -4.62
N LEU A 244 -4.35 12.14 -5.61
CA LEU A 244 -4.08 12.37 -7.04
C LEU A 244 -5.33 12.75 -7.85
N SER A 245 -6.52 12.65 -7.26
CA SER A 245 -7.78 13.13 -7.82
C SER A 245 -7.96 14.62 -7.61
#